data_AF-A0A4Q1JJW2-F1
#
_entry.id   AF-A0A4Q1JJW2-F1
#
_cell.length_a   1.000
_cell.length_b   1.000
_cell.length_c   1.000
_cell.angle_alpha   90.00
_cell.angle_beta   90.00
_cell.angle_gamma   90.00
#
_symmetry.space_group_name_H-M   'P 1'
#
loop_
_entity.id
_entity.type
_entity.pdbx_description
1 polymer ?
#
loop_
_entity_poly.entity_id
_entity_poly.type
_entity_poly.pdbx_seq_one_letter_code
_entity_poly.pdbx_strand_id
1 'polypeptide(L)'
;MNFKDLLFTMCLLLLMSGCGPNKQLAQVATSSSKQMYQLIAHKKYGENAECFLNPNLSYVLCQKRNPDTQLIPNQLIEFFVYDIQKQKIIYEDKIANAEITWHNNTQLLITNQRGYITGPTDTGKWTYLFDLLTKKKITPGKTQ
;
A
#
# COMPACT_ATOMS: atom_id res chain seq x y z
N MET A 1 -54.26 27.63 36.34
CA MET A 1 -53.44 26.94 35.33
C MET A 1 -53.80 25.47 35.40
N ASN A 2 -54.49 24.92 34.40
CA ASN A 2 -55.07 23.58 34.52
C ASN A 2 -53.99 22.51 34.37
N PHE A 3 -54.15 21.38 35.07
CA PHE A 3 -53.23 20.23 34.99
C PHE A 3 -53.04 19.73 33.55
N LYS A 4 -54.06 19.92 32.69
CA LYS A 4 -54.01 19.61 31.26
C LYS A 4 -53.09 20.54 30.45
N ASP A 5 -52.95 21.79 30.87
CA ASP A 5 -52.08 22.79 30.20
C ASP A 5 -50.60 22.57 30.59
N LEU A 6 -50.35 22.07 31.81
CA LEU A 6 -49.00 21.73 32.29
C LEU A 6 -48.44 20.49 31.56
N LEU A 7 -49.29 19.50 31.29
CA LEU A 7 -48.91 18.27 30.59
C LEU A 7 -48.59 18.49 29.11
N PHE A 8 -49.29 19.43 28.46
CA PHE A 8 -49.05 19.76 27.06
C PHE A 8 -47.72 20.51 26.86
N THR A 9 -47.34 21.34 27.83
CA THR A 9 -46.09 22.10 27.81
C THR A 9 -44.86 21.20 28.05
N MET A 10 -45.01 20.11 28.82
CA MET A 10 -43.92 19.19 29.12
C MET A 10 -43.56 18.26 27.94
N CYS A 11 -44.52 17.93 27.07
CA CYS A 11 -44.25 17.12 25.86
C CYS A 11 -43.55 17.91 24.75
N LEU A 12 -43.70 19.24 24.69
CA LEU A 12 -43.14 20.06 23.62
C LEU A 12 -41.62 20.32 23.78
N LEU A 13 -41.07 20.12 24.98
CA LEU A 13 -39.65 20.35 25.28
C LEU A 13 -38.74 19.15 24.98
N LEU A 14 -39.29 17.99 24.61
CA LEU A 14 -38.53 16.76 24.34
C LEU A 14 -38.19 16.54 22.85
N LEU A 15 -38.56 17.46 21.96
CA LEU A 15 -38.36 17.31 20.51
C LEU A 15 -37.17 18.11 19.95
N MET A 16 -36.39 18.80 20.79
CA MET A 16 -35.28 19.67 20.36
C MET A 16 -33.88 19.09 20.57
N SER A 17 -33.73 17.79 20.85
CA SER A 17 -32.43 17.09 20.74
C SER A 17 -32.17 16.66 19.28
N GLY A 18 -32.19 17.65 18.38
CA GLY A 18 -31.79 17.49 16.98
C GLY A 18 -30.28 17.36 16.84
N CYS A 19 -29.85 16.36 16.08
CA CYS A 19 -28.47 15.97 15.81
C CYS A 19 -27.51 17.15 15.58
N GLY A 20 -26.52 17.29 16.46
CA GLY A 20 -25.30 18.02 16.12
C GLY A 20 -24.59 17.31 14.96
N PRO A 21 -24.06 18.03 13.95
CA PRO A 21 -23.25 17.40 12.91
C PRO A 21 -22.00 16.82 13.58
N ASN A 22 -21.97 15.51 13.75
CA ASN A 22 -20.83 14.81 14.31
C ASN A 22 -19.67 14.94 13.31
N LYS A 23 -18.78 15.92 13.55
CA LYS A 23 -17.56 16.17 12.76
C LYS A 23 -16.51 15.04 12.88
N GLN A 24 -16.92 13.83 13.28
CA GLN A 24 -16.04 12.66 13.38
C GLN A 24 -16.14 11.72 12.17
N LEU A 25 -17.10 11.89 11.26
CA LEU A 25 -17.20 11.00 10.09
C LEU A 25 -16.16 11.28 8.98
N ALA A 26 -15.61 12.49 8.92
CA ALA A 26 -14.59 12.85 7.92
C ALA A 26 -13.17 12.40 8.31
N GLN A 27 -12.95 12.06 9.59
CA GLN A 27 -11.63 11.69 10.11
C GLN A 27 -11.43 10.16 10.21
N VAL A 28 -12.49 9.38 10.08
CA VAL A 28 -12.47 7.90 10.10
C VAL A 28 -12.29 7.31 8.68
N ALA A 29 -12.70 8.02 7.64
CA ALA A 29 -12.52 7.57 6.26
C ALA A 29 -11.05 7.56 5.80
N THR A 30 -10.20 8.39 6.40
CA THR A 30 -8.75 8.47 6.11
C THR A 30 -7.89 7.55 7.00
N SER A 31 -8.41 7.05 8.12
CA SER A 31 -7.72 6.05 8.96
C SER A 31 -8.06 4.61 8.58
N SER A 32 -9.21 4.37 7.94
CA SER A 32 -9.66 3.02 7.54
C SER A 32 -8.86 2.43 6.36
N SER A 33 -8.47 3.24 5.36
CA SER A 33 -7.68 2.74 4.22
C SER A 33 -6.24 2.39 4.60
N LYS A 34 -5.71 3.01 5.67
CA LYS A 34 -4.37 2.77 6.20
C LYS A 34 -4.19 1.35 6.77
N GLN A 35 -5.25 0.54 6.89
CA GLN A 35 -5.20 -0.78 7.52
C GLN A 35 -5.36 -1.97 6.56
N MET A 36 -6.08 -1.84 5.44
CA MET A 36 -6.42 -3.03 4.64
C MET A 36 -5.20 -3.67 3.97
N TYR A 37 -4.34 -2.87 3.33
CA TYR A 37 -3.13 -3.40 2.70
C TYR A 37 -2.13 -3.93 3.75
N GLN A 38 -2.07 -3.33 4.94
CA GLN A 38 -1.24 -3.81 6.04
C GLN A 38 -1.74 -5.15 6.57
N LEU A 39 -3.06 -5.32 6.74
CA LEU A 39 -3.68 -6.58 7.12
C LEU A 39 -3.40 -7.68 6.09
N ILE A 40 -3.55 -7.36 4.80
CA ILE A 40 -3.23 -8.29 3.71
C ILE A 40 -1.75 -8.67 3.74
N ALA A 41 -0.86 -7.70 3.92
CA ALA A 41 0.57 -7.93 3.98
C ALA A 41 0.96 -8.80 5.19
N HIS A 42 0.42 -8.49 6.37
CA HIS A 42 0.62 -9.28 7.58
C HIS A 42 0.07 -10.72 7.42
N LYS A 43 -1.11 -10.89 6.83
CA LYS A 43 -1.67 -12.23 6.55
C LYS A 43 -0.79 -13.03 5.59
N LYS A 44 -0.16 -12.38 4.61
CA LYS A 44 0.68 -13.04 3.60
C LYS A 44 2.12 -13.30 4.07
N TYR A 45 2.71 -12.34 4.77
CA TYR A 45 4.15 -12.30 5.05
C TYR A 45 4.48 -12.27 6.55
N GLY A 46 3.48 -12.23 7.43
CA GLY A 46 3.64 -12.17 8.88
C GLY A 46 4.13 -10.80 9.36
N GLU A 47 4.81 -10.82 10.51
CA GLU A 47 5.43 -9.63 11.13
C GLU A 47 6.54 -8.99 10.28
N ASN A 48 7.03 -9.73 9.28
CA ASN A 48 8.07 -9.27 8.38
C ASN A 48 7.50 -8.54 7.16
N ALA A 49 6.26 -8.09 7.18
CA ALA A 49 5.70 -7.30 6.09
C ALA A 49 6.19 -5.84 6.16
N GLU A 50 6.73 -5.34 5.05
CA GLU A 50 6.98 -3.92 4.86
C GLU A 50 6.11 -3.38 3.74
N CYS A 51 5.61 -2.15 3.91
CA CYS A 51 4.76 -1.50 2.91
C CYS A 51 5.20 -0.05 2.68
N PHE A 52 5.33 0.32 1.42
CA PHE A 52 5.83 1.61 0.95
C PHE A 52 4.80 2.25 0.02
N LEU A 53 4.35 3.46 0.36
CA LEU A 53 3.48 4.26 -0.50
C LEU A 53 4.27 4.78 -1.71
N ASN A 54 3.60 4.82 -2.86
CA ASN A 54 4.13 5.53 -4.03
C ASN A 54 4.06 7.07 -3.81
N PRO A 55 4.69 7.88 -4.67
CA PRO A 55 4.84 9.33 -4.41
C PRO A 55 3.52 10.10 -4.29
N ASN A 56 2.48 9.74 -5.05
CA ASN A 56 1.16 10.37 -4.99
C ASN A 56 0.16 9.65 -4.07
N LEU A 57 0.61 8.66 -3.29
CA LEU A 57 -0.20 7.91 -2.31
C LEU A 57 -1.39 7.13 -2.91
N SER A 58 -1.37 6.81 -4.22
CA SER A 58 -2.43 6.03 -4.88
C SER A 58 -2.20 4.52 -4.80
N TYR A 59 -0.96 4.08 -4.61
CA TYR A 59 -0.57 2.67 -4.56
C TYR A 59 0.34 2.37 -3.37
N VAL A 60 0.33 1.11 -2.93
CA VAL A 60 1.23 0.59 -1.90
C VAL A 60 1.99 -0.60 -2.46
N LEU A 61 3.31 -0.58 -2.39
CA LEU A 61 4.17 -1.74 -2.57
C LEU A 61 4.32 -2.42 -1.22
N CYS A 62 3.90 -3.66 -1.08
CA CYS A 62 4.16 -4.46 0.12
C CYS A 62 5.04 -5.65 -0.23
N GLN A 63 6.05 -5.90 0.59
CA GLN A 63 7.02 -6.96 0.39
C GLN A 63 7.37 -7.66 1.69
N LYS A 64 7.80 -8.92 1.58
CA LYS A 64 8.35 -9.67 2.69
C LYS A 64 9.77 -9.20 2.99
N ARG A 65 9.99 -8.57 4.15
CA ARG A 65 11.30 -8.30 4.73
C ARG A 65 11.98 -9.65 4.96
N ASN A 66 13.19 -9.78 4.43
CA ASN A 66 14.08 -10.84 4.84
C ASN A 66 14.95 -10.30 5.98
N PRO A 67 15.16 -11.06 7.06
CA PRO A 67 16.00 -10.60 8.15
C PRO A 67 17.42 -10.31 7.64
N ASP A 68 17.94 -9.13 7.98
CA ASP A 68 19.23 -8.58 7.52
C ASP A 68 20.46 -9.46 7.85
N THR A 69 20.26 -10.54 8.61
CA THR A 69 21.32 -11.36 9.20
C THR A 69 21.70 -12.60 8.40
N GLN A 70 21.02 -12.90 7.30
CA GLN A 70 21.36 -14.07 6.47
C GLN A 70 21.70 -13.63 5.04
N LEU A 71 22.98 -13.73 4.68
CA LEU A 71 23.42 -13.74 3.29
C LEU A 71 22.86 -15.03 2.65
N ILE A 72 21.61 -14.99 2.18
CA ILE A 72 20.97 -16.10 1.49
C ILE A 72 21.26 -15.94 -0.01
N PRO A 73 22.08 -16.81 -0.62
CA PRO A 73 22.22 -16.83 -2.07
C PRO A 73 20.84 -17.05 -2.69
N ASN A 74 20.50 -16.31 -3.74
CA ASN A 74 19.20 -16.43 -4.41
C ASN A 74 18.01 -16.03 -3.54
N GLN A 75 18.19 -15.01 -2.68
CA GLN A 75 17.14 -14.45 -1.85
C GLN A 75 15.91 -14.11 -2.69
N LEU A 76 14.80 -14.80 -2.44
CA LEU A 76 13.53 -14.56 -3.11
C LEU A 76 12.82 -13.39 -2.44
N ILE A 77 12.53 -12.33 -3.21
CA ILE A 77 11.62 -11.28 -2.77
C ILE A 77 10.22 -11.61 -3.26
N GLU A 78 9.28 -11.66 -2.32
CA GLU A 78 7.86 -11.79 -2.59
C GLU A 78 7.20 -10.43 -2.34
N PHE A 79 6.46 -9.92 -3.31
CA PHE A 79 5.83 -8.60 -3.19
C PHE A 79 4.50 -8.51 -3.94
N PHE A 80 3.69 -7.52 -3.55
CA PHE A 80 2.48 -7.12 -4.27
C PHE A 80 2.31 -5.61 -4.29
N VAL A 81 1.54 -5.13 -5.26
CA VAL A 81 1.08 -3.74 -5.34
C VAL A 81 -0.42 -3.67 -5.12
N TYR A 82 -0.83 -2.87 -4.15
CA TYR A 82 -2.22 -2.61 -3.79
C TYR A 82 -2.67 -1.25 -4.32
N ASP A 83 -3.85 -1.22 -4.96
CA ASP A 83 -4.54 -0.01 -5.39
C ASP A 83 -5.49 0.43 -4.26
N ILE A 84 -5.18 1.59 -3.67
CA ILE A 84 -5.91 2.11 -2.51
C ILE A 84 -7.35 2.47 -2.88
N GLN A 85 -7.56 3.04 -4.06
CA GLN A 85 -8.89 3.46 -4.50
C GLN A 85 -9.77 2.26 -4.85
N LYS A 86 -9.20 1.27 -5.57
CA LYS A 86 -9.92 0.04 -5.96
C LYS A 86 -9.95 -1.02 -4.87
N GLN A 87 -9.27 -0.77 -3.74
CA GLN A 87 -9.14 -1.66 -2.60
C GLN A 87 -8.71 -3.09 -2.97
N LYS A 88 -7.80 -3.25 -3.93
CA LYS A 88 -7.39 -4.58 -4.41
C LYS A 88 -5.91 -4.65 -4.78
N ILE A 89 -5.37 -5.86 -4.71
CA ILE A 89 -4.06 -6.17 -5.31
C ILE A 89 -4.20 -6.06 -6.83
N ILE A 90 -3.33 -5.25 -7.46
CA ILE A 90 -3.30 -5.03 -8.90
C ILE A 90 -2.10 -5.68 -9.58
N TYR A 91 -1.11 -6.12 -8.80
CA TYR A 91 0.05 -6.85 -9.28
C TYR A 91 0.69 -7.62 -8.12
N GLU A 92 1.23 -8.80 -8.38
CA GLU A 92 1.93 -9.63 -7.41
C GLU A 92 2.96 -10.47 -8.16
N ASP A 93 4.16 -10.60 -7.59
CA ASP A 93 5.24 -11.37 -8.20
C ASP A 93 6.24 -11.84 -7.14
N LYS A 94 7.14 -12.74 -7.56
CA LYS A 94 8.26 -13.24 -6.76
C LYS A 94 9.53 -13.25 -7.61
N ILE A 95 10.55 -12.52 -7.17
CA ILE A 95 11.79 -12.33 -7.95
C ILE A 95 13.00 -12.64 -7.08
N ALA A 96 13.86 -13.54 -7.56
CA ALA A 96 15.11 -13.87 -6.88
C ALA A 96 16.16 -12.77 -7.12
N ASN A 97 16.98 -12.53 -6.10
CA ASN A 97 18.08 -11.57 -6.13
C ASN A 97 17.65 -10.19 -6.64
N ALA A 98 16.51 -9.70 -6.17
CA ALA A 98 15.97 -8.43 -6.60
C ALA A 98 15.79 -7.46 -5.44
N GLU A 99 15.79 -6.17 -5.77
CA GLU A 99 15.31 -5.08 -4.93
C GLU A 99 14.20 -4.37 -5.72
N ILE A 100 13.08 -4.08 -5.04
CA ILE A 100 11.92 -3.42 -5.64
C ILE A 100 11.66 -2.12 -4.90
N THR A 101 11.65 -1.02 -5.65
CA THR A 101 11.35 0.32 -5.12
C THR A 101 10.42 1.07 -6.07
N TRP A 102 9.83 2.17 -5.59
CA TRP A 102 9.07 3.06 -6.45
C TRP A 102 10.01 3.90 -7.32
N HIS A 103 9.79 3.90 -8.64
CA HIS A 103 10.44 4.85 -9.54
C HIS A 103 9.62 6.14 -9.65
N ASN A 104 8.30 6.00 -9.82
CA ASN A 104 7.34 7.10 -9.89
C ASN A 104 5.94 6.62 -9.47
N ASN A 105 4.90 7.39 -9.79
CA ASN A 105 3.53 7.10 -9.41
C ASN A 105 3.00 5.75 -9.94
N THR A 106 3.46 5.25 -11.08
CA THR A 106 2.90 4.06 -11.74
C THR A 106 3.96 3.03 -12.09
N GLN A 107 5.22 3.25 -11.73
CA GLN A 107 6.33 2.41 -12.12
C GLN A 107 7.16 1.98 -10.93
N LEU A 108 7.49 0.69 -10.91
CA LEU A 108 8.46 0.11 -9.99
C LEU A 108 9.83 0.11 -10.66
N LEU A 109 10.88 0.46 -9.93
CA LEU A 109 12.26 0.16 -10.27
C LEU A 109 12.59 -1.22 -9.71
N ILE A 110 12.98 -2.14 -10.57
CA ILE A 110 13.42 -3.48 -10.19
C ILE A 110 14.91 -3.59 -10.50
N THR A 111 15.71 -3.79 -9.46
CA THR A 111 17.15 -3.98 -9.55
C THR A 111 17.46 -5.44 -9.27
N ASN A 112 18.01 -6.16 -10.24
CA ASN A 112 18.40 -7.56 -10.10
C ASN A 112 19.92 -7.68 -9.97
N GLN A 113 20.37 -8.59 -9.10
CA GLN A 113 21.76 -9.00 -8.95
C GLN A 113 21.98 -10.35 -9.64
N ARG A 114 22.95 -10.42 -10.55
CA ARG A 114 23.45 -11.66 -11.15
C ARG A 114 24.24 -12.45 -10.12
N GLY A 115 24.13 -13.77 -10.19
CA GLY A 115 24.89 -14.69 -9.34
C GLY A 115 26.38 -14.82 -9.72
N TYR A 116 26.83 -14.13 -10.77
CA TYR A 116 28.23 -14.13 -11.20
C TYR A 116 28.62 -12.75 -11.75
N ILE A 117 29.90 -12.41 -11.61
CA ILE A 117 30.52 -11.17 -12.09
C ILE A 117 31.43 -11.54 -13.28
N THR A 118 31.25 -10.88 -14.41
CA THR A 118 32.00 -11.18 -15.66
C THR A 118 33.34 -10.45 -15.76
N GLY A 119 33.58 -9.46 -14.91
CA GLY A 119 34.84 -8.73 -14.88
C GLY A 119 34.85 -7.59 -13.84
N PRO A 120 35.97 -6.86 -13.70
CA PRO A 120 36.16 -5.86 -12.64
C PRO A 120 35.16 -4.70 -12.67
N THR A 121 34.59 -4.40 -13.83
CA THR A 121 33.62 -3.31 -14.03
C THR A 121 32.17 -3.80 -13.98
N ASP A 122 31.94 -5.11 -13.94
CA ASP A 122 30.60 -5.68 -13.87
C ASP A 122 30.11 -5.66 -12.43
N THR A 123 29.15 -4.78 -12.14
CA THR A 123 28.53 -4.73 -10.82
C THR A 123 27.64 -5.95 -10.54
N GLY A 124 27.40 -6.77 -11.56
CA GLY A 124 26.41 -7.84 -11.55
C GLY A 124 24.98 -7.31 -11.49
N LYS A 125 24.77 -6.00 -11.45
CA LYS A 125 23.43 -5.39 -11.32
C LYS A 125 22.87 -5.01 -12.67
N TRP A 126 21.59 -5.27 -12.87
CA TRP A 126 20.83 -4.71 -13.99
C TRP A 126 19.46 -4.26 -13.50
N THR A 127 18.90 -3.26 -14.16
CA THR A 127 17.64 -2.64 -13.74
C THR A 127 16.64 -2.61 -14.89
N TYR A 128 15.36 -2.62 -14.53
CA TYR A 128 14.26 -2.30 -15.44
C TYR A 128 13.14 -1.61 -14.70
N LEU A 129 12.31 -0.88 -15.43
CA LEU A 129 11.08 -0.32 -14.91
C LEU A 129 9.93 -1.27 -15.23
N PHE A 130 9.05 -1.51 -14.25
CA PHE A 130 7.80 -2.23 -14.47
C PHE A 130 6.63 -1.25 -14.38
N ASP A 131 5.90 -1.10 -15.48
CA ASP A 131 4.76 -0.19 -15.56
C ASP A 131 3.47 -0.88 -15.12
N LEU A 132 2.85 -0.37 -14.06
CA LEU A 132 1.67 -0.98 -13.43
C LEU A 132 0.39 -0.86 -14.25
N LEU A 133 0.32 0.11 -15.18
CA LEU A 133 -0.85 0.34 -16.00
C LEU A 133 -0.86 -0.60 -17.21
N THR A 134 0.28 -0.67 -17.89
CA THR A 134 0.46 -1.48 -19.10
C THR A 134 0.90 -2.92 -18.82
N LYS A 135 1.38 -3.20 -17.59
CA LYS A 135 1.95 -4.49 -17.18
C LYS A 135 3.19 -4.89 -18.00
N LYS A 136 3.95 -3.91 -18.48
CA LYS A 136 5.12 -4.12 -19.34
C LYS A 136 6.42 -3.78 -18.61
N LYS A 137 7.47 -4.53 -18.96
CA LYS A 137 8.86 -4.22 -18.59
C LYS A 137 9.44 -3.21 -19.59
N ILE A 138 10.09 -2.17 -19.07
CA ILE A 138 10.75 -1.12 -19.83
C ILE A 138 12.22 -1.15 -19.44
N THR A 139 13.08 -1.47 -20.40
CA THR A 139 14.54 -1.44 -20.19
C THR A 139 15.06 -0.06 -20.60
N PRO A 140 15.66 0.72 -19.68
CA PRO A 140 16.29 1.98 -20.05
C PRO A 140 17.40 1.72 -21.09
N GLY A 141 17.33 2.35 -22.26
CA GLY A 141 18.37 2.24 -23.30
C GLY A 141 18.09 1.30 -24.47
N LYS A 142 16.87 0.73 -24.59
CA LYS A 142 16.38 0.19 -25.87
C LYS A 142 15.27 1.09 -26.41
N THR A 143 15.65 2.12 -27.18
CA THR A 143 14.74 2.70 -28.17
C THR A 143 14.30 1.57 -29.10
N GLN A 144 12.98 1.39 -29.25
CA GLN A 144 12.42 0.54 -30.30
C GLN A 144 12.77 1.08 -31.68
#